data_AF-A0A660ZFR9-F1
#
_entry.id   AF-A0A660ZFR9-F1
#
_cell.length_a   1.000
_cell.length_b   1.000
_cell.length_c   1.000
_cell.angle_alpha   90.00
_cell.angle_beta   90.00
_cell.angle_gamma   90.00
#
_symmetry.space_group_name_H-M   'P 1'
#
loop_
_entity.id
_entity.type
_entity.pdbx_description
1 polymer ?
#
loop_
_entity_poly.entity_id
_entity_poly.type
_entity_poly.pdbx_seq_one_letter_code
_entity_poly.pdbx_strand_id
1 'polypeptide(L)'
;MSLATISFWEESYNSYGIPNTMHSYLVSVFVNQIIGNGDKIVKIVPLTDGAPNLESQHPFVVRNTTTEEALLKAFNLLMEMPTLQGMKNHRSIMRNKNKELKFIQN
;
A
#
# COMPACT_ATOMS: atom_id res chain seq x y z
N MET A 1 6.64 4.73 -12.71
CA MET A 1 5.56 4.69 -11.70
C MET A 1 5.47 3.28 -11.17
N SER A 2 5.28 3.12 -9.86
CA SER A 2 4.92 1.82 -9.27
C SER A 2 3.61 1.95 -8.52
N LEU A 3 2.80 0.91 -8.62
CA LEU A 3 1.56 0.76 -7.86
C LEU A 3 1.73 -0.45 -6.93
N ALA A 4 1.08 -0.42 -5.79
CA ALA A 4 0.93 -1.58 -4.94
C ALA A 4 -0.47 -1.59 -4.36
N THR A 5 -1.02 -2.78 -4.19
CA THR A 5 -2.22 -3.00 -3.39
C THR A 5 -1.80 -3.67 -2.10
N ILE A 6 -2.26 -3.15 -0.97
CA ILE A 6 -2.03 -3.72 0.34
C ILE A 6 -3.39 -4.06 0.92
N SER A 7 -3.58 -5.32 1.27
CA SER A 7 -4.82 -5.83 1.86
C SER A 7 -4.58 -6.31 3.28
N PHE A 8 -5.50 -6.00 4.16
CA PHE A 8 -5.58 -6.46 5.54
C PHE A 8 -6.90 -7.22 5.73
N TRP A 9 -6.89 -8.33 6.44
CA TRP A 9 -8.11 -9.08 6.75
C TRP A 9 -8.05 -9.77 8.11
N GLU A 10 -9.22 -9.99 8.69
CA GLU A 10 -9.38 -10.75 9.93
C GLU A 10 -9.20 -12.25 9.71
N GLU A 11 -8.84 -12.98 10.78
CA GLU A 11 -8.85 -14.45 10.77
C GLU A 11 -10.26 -15.04 10.86
N SER A 12 -11.27 -14.23 11.15
CA SER A 12 -12.65 -14.67 11.22
C SER A 12 -13.24 -14.73 9.81
N TYR A 13 -13.84 -15.87 9.45
CA TYR A 13 -14.45 -16.10 8.14
C TYR A 13 -15.95 -16.37 8.30
N ASN A 14 -16.74 -15.95 7.32
CA ASN A 14 -18.14 -16.32 7.23
C ASN A 14 -18.32 -17.77 6.76
N SER A 15 -19.56 -18.24 6.67
CA SER A 15 -19.91 -19.60 6.22
C SER A 15 -19.45 -19.94 4.79
N TYR A 16 -19.05 -18.93 4.01
CA TYR A 16 -18.53 -19.08 2.65
C TYR A 16 -17.00 -19.04 2.57
N GLY A 17 -16.30 -18.95 3.72
CA GLY A 17 -14.84 -18.86 3.74
C GLY A 17 -14.28 -17.50 3.33
N ILE A 18 -15.09 -16.44 3.39
CA ILE A 18 -14.68 -15.06 3.10
C ILE A 18 -14.40 -14.34 4.43
N PRO A 19 -13.29 -13.58 4.56
CA PRO A 19 -13.02 -12.82 5.78
C PRO A 19 -14.17 -11.88 6.12
N ASN A 20 -14.58 -11.83 7.39
CA ASN A 20 -15.67 -10.95 7.81
C ASN A 20 -15.32 -9.46 7.68
N THR A 21 -14.04 -9.13 7.85
CA THR A 21 -13.51 -7.78 7.65
C THR A 21 -12.30 -7.84 6.71
N MET A 22 -12.32 -6.98 5.70
CA MET A 22 -11.22 -6.81 4.76
C MET A 22 -11.05 -5.32 4.42
N HIS A 23 -9.81 -4.85 4.50
CA HIS A 23 -9.43 -3.48 4.15
C HIS A 23 -8.35 -3.51 3.08
N SER A 24 -8.59 -2.89 1.94
CA SER A 24 -7.59 -2.78 0.88
C SER A 24 -7.23 -1.33 0.60
N TYR A 25 -5.96 -1.12 0.24
CA TYR A 25 -5.39 0.18 -0.06
C TYR A 25 -4.59 0.14 -1.36
N LEU A 26 -4.76 1.14 -2.20
CA LEU A 26 -3.91 1.43 -3.34
C LEU A 26 -2.80 2.39 -2.91
N VAL A 27 -1.55 1.97 -3.06
CA VAL A 27 -0.37 2.80 -2.89
C VAL A 27 0.20 3.10 -4.27
N SER A 28 0.32 4.39 -4.57
CA SER A 28 0.95 4.87 -5.80
C SER A 28 2.22 5.63 -5.48
N VAL A 29 3.31 5.28 -6.16
CA VAL A 29 4.62 5.90 -5.99
C VAL A 29 5.11 6.47 -7.32
N PHE A 30 5.35 7.78 -7.32
CA PHE A 30 5.80 8.57 -8.46
C PHE A 30 7.18 9.15 -8.18
N VAL A 31 7.98 9.33 -9.23
CA VAL A 31 9.22 10.11 -9.12
C VAL A 31 8.86 11.58 -9.08
N ASN A 32 9.41 12.33 -8.12
CA ASN A 32 9.25 13.77 -8.08
C ASN A 32 10.24 14.45 -9.04
N GLN A 33 9.82 14.70 -10.27
CA GLN A 33 10.68 15.32 -11.29
C GLN A 33 11.00 16.80 -11.01
N ILE A 34 10.25 17.46 -10.11
CA ILE A 34 10.40 18.88 -9.80
C ILE A 34 11.54 19.11 -8.79
N ILE A 35 11.64 18.24 -7.77
CA ILE A 35 12.65 18.36 -6.71
C ILE A 35 13.90 17.55 -7.05
N GLY A 36 13.74 16.35 -7.63
CA GLY A 36 14.86 15.54 -8.10
C GLY A 36 14.52 14.05 -8.23
N ASN A 37 15.26 13.34 -9.08
CA ASN A 37 15.00 11.92 -9.39
C ASN A 37 15.09 10.98 -8.16
N GLY A 38 15.80 11.41 -7.12
CA GLY A 38 15.89 10.71 -5.84
C GLY A 38 14.59 10.77 -5.02
N ASP A 39 13.75 11.77 -5.23
CA ASP A 39 12.55 11.98 -4.42
C ASP A 39 11.35 11.21 -4.98
N LYS A 40 10.51 10.72 -4.07
CA LYS A 40 9.30 9.96 -4.41
C LYS A 40 8.07 10.62 -3.79
N ILE A 41 7.01 10.76 -4.57
CA ILE A 41 5.69 11.15 -4.08
C ILE A 41 4.90 9.87 -3.86
N VAL A 42 4.43 9.68 -2.63
CA VAL A 42 3.63 8.53 -2.23
C VAL A 42 2.21 9.00 -1.94
N LYS A 43 1.22 8.30 -2.49
CA LYS A 43 -0.19 8.49 -2.19
C LYS A 43 -0.81 7.14 -1.85
N ILE A 44 -1.59 7.11 -0.78
CA ILE A 44 -2.30 5.93 -0.30
C ILE A 44 -3.80 6.22 -0.36
N VAL A 45 -4.58 5.30 -0.92
CA VAL A 45 -6.02 5.47 -1.14
C VAL A 45 -6.75 4.20 -0.70
N PRO A 46 -7.76 4.26 0.18
CA PRO A 46 -8.59 3.10 0.49
C PRO A 46 -9.37 2.64 -0.74
N LEU A 47 -9.52 1.33 -0.91
CA LEU A 47 -10.24 0.68 -2.01
C LEU A 47 -11.53 0.00 -1.59
N THR A 48 -11.65 -0.38 -0.32
CA THR A 48 -12.83 -1.04 0.24
C THR A 48 -13.64 -0.07 1.08
N ASP A 49 -14.96 -0.17 1.01
CA ASP A 49 -15.85 0.61 1.86
C ASP A 49 -15.58 0.33 3.34
N GLY A 50 -15.56 1.40 4.15
CA GLY A 50 -15.27 1.31 5.57
C GLY A 50 -13.80 1.11 5.93
N ALA A 51 -12.87 1.10 4.96
CA ALA A 51 -11.44 1.09 5.26
C ALA A 51 -11.05 2.34 6.06
N PRO A 52 -10.32 2.18 7.18
CA PRO A 52 -9.81 3.30 7.97
C PRO A 52 -8.98 4.26 7.13
N ASN A 53 -9.22 5.57 7.27
CA ASN A 53 -8.44 6.60 6.61
C ASN A 53 -7.14 6.86 7.37
N LEU A 54 -6.07 7.16 6.63
CA LEU A 54 -4.87 7.75 7.22
C LEU A 54 -5.21 9.14 7.75
N GLU A 55 -4.60 9.54 8.88
CA GLU A 55 -4.75 10.87 9.47
C GLU A 55 -4.40 11.99 8.47
N SER A 56 -3.41 11.73 7.60
CA SER A 56 -3.10 12.57 6.44
C SER A 56 -3.44 11.84 5.15
N GLN A 57 -4.51 12.29 4.48
CA GLN A 57 -4.88 11.80 3.14
C GLN A 57 -4.06 12.46 2.02
N HIS A 58 -3.20 13.43 2.37
CA HIS A 58 -2.41 14.13 1.39
C HIS A 58 -1.23 13.26 0.93
N PRO A 59 -0.87 13.32 -0.36
CA PRO A 59 0.38 12.74 -0.84
C PRO A 59 1.55 13.31 -0.04
N PHE A 60 2.51 12.46 0.31
CA PHE A 60 3.71 12.87 1.03
C PHE A 60 4.96 12.56 0.21
N VAL A 61 6.03 13.31 0.48
CA VAL A 61 7.31 13.16 -0.21
C VAL A 61 8.27 12.35 0.66
N VAL A 62 8.88 11.33 0.07
CA VAL A 62 10.02 10.61 0.66
C VAL A 62 11.25 11.00 -0.14
N ARG A 63 12.22 11.64 0.53
CA ARG A 63 13.40 12.23 -0.12
C ARG A 63 14.51 11.20 -0.31
N ASN A 64 15.27 11.37 -1.38
CA ASN A 64 16.50 10.60 -1.69
C ASN A 64 16.38 9.09 -1.43
N THR A 65 15.37 8.47 -2.03
CA THR A 65 14.99 7.08 -1.78
C THR A 65 14.67 6.32 -3.07
N THR A 66 14.75 5.00 -2.99
CA THR A 66 14.27 4.12 -4.06
C THR A 66 12.75 3.99 -4.02
N THR A 67 12.16 3.56 -5.14
CA THR A 67 10.72 3.28 -5.18
C THR A 67 10.32 2.15 -4.23
N GLU A 68 11.22 1.21 -3.96
CA GLU A 68 10.98 0.08 -3.07
C GLU A 68 10.95 0.50 -1.60
N GLU A 69 11.91 1.32 -1.19
CA GLU A 69 11.92 1.94 0.14
C GLU A 69 10.70 2.85 0.35
N ALA A 70 10.29 3.61 -0.66
CA ALA A 70 9.07 4.42 -0.59
C ALA A 70 7.79 3.58 -0.42
N LEU A 71 7.71 2.43 -1.11
CA LEU A 71 6.61 1.46 -0.93
C LEU A 71 6.63 0.84 0.46
N LEU A 72 7.81 0.48 0.96
CA LEU A 72 7.96 -0.08 2.30
C LEU A 72 7.54 0.94 3.37
N LYS A 73 7.91 2.22 3.20
CA LYS A 73 7.47 3.29 4.09
C LYS A 73 5.95 3.45 4.08
N ALA A 74 5.30 3.36 2.92
CA ALA A 74 3.84 3.38 2.82
C ALA A 74 3.20 2.19 3.55
N PHE A 75 3.77 1.00 3.42
CA PHE A 75 3.30 -0.18 4.13
C PHE A 75 3.44 -0.03 5.65
N ASN A 76 4.58 0.48 6.13
CA ASN A 76 4.80 0.69 7.56
C ASN A 76 3.79 1.70 8.15
N LEU A 77 3.47 2.77 7.42
CA LEU A 77 2.44 3.73 7.84
C LEU A 77 1.07 3.07 8.02
N LEU A 78 0.70 2.13 7.15
CA LEU A 78 -0.55 1.36 7.31
C LEU A 78 -0.47 0.40 8.52
N MET A 79 0.68 -0.24 8.75
CA MET A 79 0.89 -1.14 9.89
C MET A 79 0.84 -0.41 11.25
N GLU A 80 1.19 0.87 11.28
CA GLU A 80 1.13 1.71 12.48
C GLU A 80 -0.31 2.10 12.86
N MET A 81 -1.28 1.95 11.95
CA MET A 81 -2.68 2.28 12.22
C MET A 81 -3.28 1.33 13.27
N PRO A 82 -3.78 1.82 14.43
CA PRO A 82 -4.33 0.96 15.48
C PRO A 82 -5.42 0.01 15.00
N THR A 83 -6.25 0.44 14.05
CA THR A 83 -7.34 -0.35 13.47
C THR A 83 -6.89 -1.51 12.59
N LEU A 84 -5.64 -1.50 12.11
CA LEU A 84 -5.09 -2.54 11.24
C LEU A 84 -4.13 -3.48 12.00
N GLN A 85 -3.79 -3.15 13.24
CA GLN A 85 -2.91 -3.97 14.07
C GLN A 85 -3.52 -5.34 14.34
N GLY A 86 -2.68 -6.38 14.22
CA GLY A 86 -3.10 -7.77 14.44
C GLY A 86 -3.85 -8.41 13.26
N MET A 87 -4.23 -7.64 12.23
CA MET A 87 -4.82 -8.21 11.01
C MET A 87 -3.76 -8.94 10.17
N LYS A 88 -4.17 -10.01 9.49
CA LYS A 88 -3.34 -10.61 8.44
C LYS A 88 -3.21 -9.62 7.29
N ASN A 89 -2.07 -9.62 6.62
CA ASN A 89 -1.83 -8.70 5.51
C ASN A 89 -1.15 -9.37 4.32
N HIS A 90 -1.40 -8.82 3.13
CA HIS A 90 -0.77 -9.20 1.88
C HIS A 90 -0.48 -7.94 1.06
N ARG A 91 0.68 -7.92 0.41
CA ARG A 91 1.11 -6.83 -0.46
C ARG A 91 1.35 -7.36 -1.87
N SER A 92 0.67 -6.77 -2.85
CA SER A 92 0.87 -7.04 -4.26
C SER A 92 1.47 -5.79 -4.92
N ILE A 93 2.64 -5.92 -5.53
CA ILE A 93 3.36 -4.78 -6.12
C ILE A 93 3.35 -4.90 -7.63
N MET A 94 2.73 -3.93 -8.30
CA MET A 94 2.73 -3.77 -9.74
C MET A 94 3.74 -2.71 -10.15
N ARG A 95 4.89 -3.14 -10.65
CA ARG A 95 5.90 -2.25 -11.21
C ARG A 95 5.61 -2.08 -12.70
N ASN A 96 5.40 -0.84 -13.15
CA ASN A 96 5.32 -0.59 -14.59
C ASN A 96 6.76 -0.56 -15.15
N LYS A 97 7.34 -1.75 -15.31
CA LYS A 97 8.47 -2.03 -16.19
C LYS A 97 7.83 -2.72 -17.38
N ASN A 98 7.88 -2.14 -18.57
CA ASN A 98 7.32 -2.73 -19.80
C ASN A 98 7.11 -4.26 -19.73
N LYS A 99 5.85 -4.70 -19.65
CA LYS A 99 5.33 -6.06 -19.95
C LYS A 99 5.76 -7.30 -19.13
N GLU A 100 6.15 -7.23 -17.86
CA GLU A 100 6.21 -8.45 -17.04
C GLU A 100 5.65 -8.30 -15.61
N LEU A 101 4.49 -8.93 -15.38
CA LEU A 101 3.92 -9.14 -14.05
C LEU A 101 4.70 -10.27 -13.36
N LYS A 102 5.42 -9.95 -12.28
CA LYS A 102 5.97 -10.96 -11.36
C LYS A 102 5.15 -10.93 -10.08
N PHE A 103 4.43 -12.02 -9.82
CA PHE A 103 3.78 -12.26 -8.53
C PHE A 103 4.85 -12.84 -7.58
N ILE A 104 5.09 -12.16 -6.46
CA ILE A 104 5.96 -12.65 -5.39
C ILE A 104 5.04 -13.13 -4.26
N GLN A 105 5.07 -14.43 -4.00
CA GLN A 105 4.45 -15.06 -2.82
C GLN A 105 5.58 -15.37 -1.82
N ASN A 106 5.42 -14.94 -0.58
CA ASN A 106 6.17 -15.44 0.57
C ASN A 106 5.24 -16.32 1.39
#